data_AF-N9PA27-F1
#
_entry.id   AF-N9PA27-F1
#
_cell.length_a   1.000
_cell.length_b   1.000
_cell.length_c   1.000
_cell.angle_alpha   90.00
_cell.angle_beta   90.00
_cell.angle_gamma   90.00
#
_symmetry.space_group_name_H-M   'P 1'
#
loop_
_entity.id
_entity.type
_entity.pdbx_description
1 polymer ?
#
loop_
_entity_poly.entity_id
_entity_poly.type
_entity_poly.pdbx_seq_one_letter_code
_entity_poly.pdbx_strand_id
1 'polypeptide(L)'
;MDWKDLKEIRKNTFDKQDFKISLLQDIEKKIDEKSENIKDTINLVQHLKVLFSEDNATFFISEDSKYIFFLTQIEGTSQREALKITRKLYSNADEAKKWRNDILQYIHPDRSNHPLAKQACQKLEEFYGDMTRG
;
A
#
# COMPACT_ATOMS: atom_id res chain seq x y z
N MET A 1 38.78 16.99 6.04
CA MET A 1 38.10 15.82 6.61
C MET A 1 39.01 15.26 7.69
N ASP A 2 38.63 15.42 8.97
CA ASP A 2 39.42 14.99 10.11
C ASP A 2 39.27 13.47 10.30
N TRP A 3 40.32 12.78 10.73
CA TRP A 3 40.27 11.34 11.00
C TRP A 3 39.30 11.01 12.17
N LYS A 4 39.01 12.00 13.02
CA LYS A 4 37.97 11.95 14.04
C LYS A 4 36.56 11.85 13.44
N ASP A 5 36.30 12.53 12.32
CA ASP A 5 35.02 12.48 11.60
C ASP A 5 34.74 11.08 11.04
N LEU A 6 35.79 10.39 10.56
CA LEU A 6 35.69 9.02 10.05
C LEU A 6 35.38 8.00 11.16
N LYS A 7 35.80 8.26 12.40
CA LYS A 7 35.49 7.40 13.55
C LYS A 7 34.03 7.53 14.01
N GLU A 8 33.48 8.75 13.98
CA GLU A 8 32.06 9.03 14.22
C GLU A 8 31.15 8.35 13.19
N ILE A 9 31.49 8.48 11.89
CA ILE A 9 30.75 7.82 10.80
C ILE A 9 30.80 6.29 10.94
N ARG A 10 31.96 5.73 11.32
CA ARG A 10 32.12 4.29 11.55
C ARG A 10 31.26 3.80 12.73
N LYS A 11 31.12 4.58 13.80
CA LYS A 11 30.30 4.25 14.98
C LYS A 11 28.80 4.22 14.63
N ASN A 12 28.31 5.21 13.86
CA ASN A 12 26.91 5.27 13.41
C ASN A 12 26.55 4.22 12.35
N THR A 13 27.52 3.76 11.56
CA THR A 13 27.31 2.67 10.59
C THR A 13 27.31 1.30 11.27
N PHE A 14 28.11 1.13 12.33
CA PHE A 14 28.14 -0.06 13.18
C PHE A 14 26.81 -0.25 13.92
N ASP A 15 26.24 0.83 14.47
CA ASP A 15 25.01 0.82 15.28
C ASP A 15 23.74 0.38 14.50
N LYS A 16 23.61 0.76 13.22
CA LYS A 16 22.48 0.32 12.37
C LYS A 16 22.54 -1.14 11.98
N GLN A 17 23.74 -1.66 11.77
CA GLN A 17 23.94 -3.04 11.33
C GLN A 17 23.79 -4.00 12.51
N ASP A 18 24.28 -3.59 13.68
CA ASP A 18 24.10 -4.31 14.95
C ASP A 18 22.64 -4.32 15.40
N PHE A 19 21.91 -3.20 15.24
CA PHE A 19 20.45 -3.16 15.47
C PHE A 19 19.68 -4.08 14.52
N LYS A 20 20.07 -4.15 13.24
CA LYS A 20 19.46 -5.07 12.27
C LYS A 20 19.71 -6.52 12.67
N ILE A 21 20.91 -6.84 13.14
CA ILE A 21 21.29 -8.18 13.61
C ILE A 21 20.52 -8.55 14.90
N SER A 22 20.43 -7.64 15.88
CA SER A 22 19.69 -7.91 17.12
C SER A 22 18.19 -8.10 16.87
N LEU A 23 17.61 -7.31 15.96
CA LEU A 23 16.21 -7.44 15.57
C LEU A 23 15.95 -8.78 14.86
N LEU A 24 16.87 -9.22 14.00
CA LEU A 24 16.77 -10.52 13.33
C LEU A 24 16.81 -11.68 14.34
N GLN A 25 17.68 -11.61 15.34
CA GLN A 25 17.79 -12.61 16.41
C GLN A 25 16.51 -12.66 17.28
N ASP A 26 15.92 -11.51 17.60
CA ASP A 26 14.65 -11.44 18.33
C ASP A 26 13.46 -11.99 17.51
N ILE A 27 13.50 -11.84 16.19
CA ILE A 27 12.51 -12.41 15.27
C ILE A 27 12.68 -13.93 15.16
N GLU A 28 13.90 -14.43 15.00
CA GLU A 28 14.21 -15.87 14.96
C GLU A 28 13.73 -16.56 16.24
N LYS A 29 14.02 -15.97 17.39
CA LYS A 29 13.55 -16.47 18.69
C LYS A 29 12.02 -16.51 18.79
N LYS A 30 11.31 -15.49 18.26
CA LYS A 30 9.84 -15.48 18.24
C LYS A 30 9.23 -16.49 17.27
N ILE A 31 9.93 -16.80 16.17
CA ILE A 31 9.54 -17.84 15.22
C ILE A 31 9.68 -19.23 15.87
N ASP A 32 10.75 -19.44 16.65
CA ASP A 32 11.01 -20.68 17.38
C ASP A 32 10.04 -20.90 18.57
N GLU A 33 9.57 -19.82 19.21
CA GLU A 33 8.73 -19.93 20.42
C GLU A 33 7.24 -20.26 20.17
N LYS A 34 6.70 -20.09 18.94
CA LYS A 34 5.46 -20.76 18.49
C LYS A 34 5.11 -20.45 17.02
N SER A 35 5.24 -21.42 16.12
CA SER A 35 4.43 -21.42 14.89
C SER A 35 3.93 -22.83 14.55
N GLU A 36 2.96 -23.31 15.33
CA GLU A 36 2.13 -24.44 14.90
C GLU A 36 1.18 -24.06 13.75
N ASN A 37 1.10 -22.77 13.38
CA ASN A 37 0.19 -22.27 12.37
C ASN A 37 0.94 -21.62 11.22
N ILE A 38 1.02 -22.35 10.10
CA ILE A 38 1.58 -21.92 8.82
C ILE A 38 1.06 -20.53 8.38
N LYS A 39 -0.17 -20.15 8.77
CA LYS A 39 -0.74 -18.83 8.45
C LYS A 39 0.00 -17.68 9.15
N ASP A 40 0.43 -17.87 10.39
CA ASP A 40 1.11 -16.82 11.14
C ASP A 40 2.52 -16.60 10.59
N THR A 41 3.20 -17.68 10.22
CA THR A 41 4.49 -17.63 9.52
C THR A 41 4.38 -16.95 8.16
N ILE A 42 3.32 -17.22 7.38
CA ILE A 42 3.06 -16.55 6.10
C ILE A 42 2.83 -15.04 6.29
N ASN A 43 2.04 -14.65 7.29
CA ASN A 43 1.76 -13.24 7.58
C ASN A 43 3.01 -12.49 8.03
N LEU A 44 3.88 -13.12 8.83
CA LEU A 44 5.16 -12.55 9.23
C LEU A 44 6.09 -12.38 8.03
N VAL A 45 6.21 -13.40 7.17
CA VAL A 45 7.05 -13.34 5.96
C VAL A 45 6.54 -12.26 4.99
N GLN A 46 5.23 -12.07 4.87
CA GLN A 46 4.66 -10.98 4.07
C GLN A 46 5.01 -9.60 4.64
N HIS A 47 4.85 -9.40 5.96
CA HIS A 47 5.22 -8.13 6.59
C HIS A 47 6.71 -7.81 6.46
N LEU A 48 7.57 -8.81 6.64
CA LEU A 48 9.02 -8.63 6.52
C LEU A 48 9.42 -8.27 5.09
N LYS A 49 8.76 -8.85 4.07
CA LYS A 49 8.97 -8.42 2.67
C LYS A 49 8.65 -6.95 2.45
N VAL A 50 7.56 -6.44 3.03
CA VAL A 50 7.20 -5.01 2.94
C VAL A 50 8.24 -4.13 3.64
N LEU A 51 8.69 -4.53 4.83
CA LEU A 51 9.67 -3.76 5.62
C LEU A 51 11.07 -3.73 5.01
N PHE A 52 11.48 -4.78 4.29
CA PHE A 52 12.81 -4.92 3.69
C PHE A 52 12.84 -4.68 2.17
N SER A 53 11.74 -4.23 1.56
CA SER A 53 11.76 -3.79 0.17
C SER A 53 12.51 -2.46 0.09
N GLU A 54 13.74 -2.48 -0.45
CA GLU A 54 14.60 -1.29 -0.58
C GLU A 54 14.16 -0.31 -1.68
N ASP A 55 13.05 -0.57 -2.38
CA ASP A 55 12.52 0.32 -3.43
C ASP A 55 11.24 1.04 -3.01
N ASN A 56 11.41 2.36 -2.80
CA ASN A 56 10.42 3.41 -2.70
C ASN A 56 9.55 3.42 -1.43
N ALA A 57 9.84 4.38 -0.53
CA ALA A 57 8.91 4.83 0.49
C ALA A 57 7.64 5.41 -0.15
N THR A 58 6.75 4.55 -0.62
CA THR A 58 5.42 4.92 -1.05
C THR A 58 4.55 5.07 0.20
N PHE A 59 3.72 6.13 0.26
CA PHE A 59 2.79 6.35 1.37
C PHE A 59 1.78 5.20 1.59
N PHE A 60 1.68 4.27 0.64
CA PHE A 60 0.76 3.15 0.67
C PHE A 60 1.51 1.82 0.56
N ILE A 61 1.02 0.82 1.30
CA ILE A 61 1.55 -0.55 1.35
C ILE A 61 1.23 -1.36 0.08
N SER A 62 0.22 -0.93 -0.69
CA SER A 62 -0.26 -1.61 -1.90
C SER A 62 -1.18 -0.69 -2.72
N GLU A 63 -1.42 -1.05 -3.98
CA GLU A 63 -2.29 -0.27 -4.87
C GLU A 63 -3.78 -0.33 -4.45
N ASP A 64 -4.25 -1.46 -3.89
CA ASP A 64 -5.62 -1.54 -3.37
C ASP A 64 -5.82 -0.59 -2.18
N SER A 65 -4.89 -0.56 -1.22
CA SER A 65 -4.93 0.41 -0.10
C SER A 65 -4.93 1.86 -0.60
N LYS A 66 -4.16 2.17 -1.65
CA LYS A 66 -4.11 3.50 -2.26
C LYS A 66 -5.44 3.89 -2.89
N TYR A 67 -6.02 3.04 -3.74
CA TYR A 67 -7.33 3.33 -4.36
C TYR A 67 -8.45 3.39 -3.32
N ILE A 68 -8.43 2.52 -2.31
CA ILE A 68 -9.40 2.55 -1.22
C ILE A 68 -9.29 3.86 -0.43
N PHE A 69 -8.07 4.31 -0.12
CA PHE A 69 -7.86 5.60 0.52
C PHE A 69 -8.43 6.73 -0.34
N PHE A 70 -8.13 6.75 -1.65
CA PHE A 70 -8.65 7.77 -2.57
C PHE A 70 -10.18 7.78 -2.65
N LEU A 71 -10.83 6.62 -2.59
CA LEU A 71 -12.29 6.51 -2.70
C LEU A 71 -13.03 6.77 -1.38
N THR A 72 -12.37 6.64 -0.24
CA THR A 72 -13.07 6.64 1.07
C THR A 72 -12.61 7.73 2.05
N GLN A 73 -11.39 8.26 1.92
CA GLN A 73 -10.81 9.16 2.92
C GLN A 73 -10.57 10.59 2.43
N ILE A 74 -10.56 10.80 1.12
CA ILE A 74 -10.42 12.13 0.51
C ILE A 74 -11.68 12.46 -0.28
N GLU A 75 -12.01 13.75 -0.35
CA GLU A 75 -13.20 14.25 -1.02
C GLU A 75 -12.88 15.43 -1.95
N GLY A 76 -13.84 15.80 -2.78
CA GLY A 76 -13.78 17.02 -3.59
C GLY A 76 -12.77 16.97 -4.74
N THR A 77 -12.06 18.06 -4.96
CA THR A 77 -11.12 18.22 -6.09
C THR A 77 -9.92 17.29 -5.97
N SER A 78 -9.33 17.18 -4.78
CA SER A 78 -8.18 16.31 -4.53
C SER A 78 -8.49 14.84 -4.81
N GLN A 79 -9.71 14.39 -4.48
CA GLN A 79 -10.17 13.03 -4.82
C GLN A 79 -10.25 12.83 -6.33
N ARG A 80 -10.84 13.78 -7.06
CA ARG A 80 -10.98 13.72 -8.52
C ARG A 80 -9.62 13.69 -9.21
N GLU A 81 -8.67 14.51 -8.74
CA GLU A 81 -7.30 14.54 -9.24
C GLU A 81 -6.58 13.22 -8.97
N ALA A 82 -6.67 12.70 -7.74
CA ALA A 82 -6.05 11.43 -7.35
C ALA A 82 -6.59 10.25 -8.18
N LEU A 83 -7.89 10.23 -8.46
CA LEU A 83 -8.56 9.21 -9.29
C LEU A 83 -8.44 9.48 -10.81
N LYS A 84 -7.74 10.56 -11.20
CA LYS A 84 -7.56 10.99 -12.59
C LYS A 84 -8.88 11.12 -13.35
N ILE A 85 -9.91 11.64 -12.67
CA ILE A 85 -11.21 11.90 -13.27
C ILE A 85 -11.09 13.09 -14.23
N THR A 86 -11.30 12.85 -15.52
CA THR A 86 -11.22 13.87 -16.57
C THR A 86 -12.56 14.07 -17.25
N ARG A 87 -12.73 15.19 -17.99
CA ARG A 87 -13.93 15.44 -18.80
C ARG A 87 -14.21 14.31 -19.81
N LYS A 88 -13.18 13.64 -20.31
CA LYS A 88 -13.32 12.51 -21.25
C LYS A 88 -14.19 11.40 -20.69
N LEU A 89 -14.09 11.13 -19.39
CA LEU A 89 -14.90 10.10 -18.72
C LEU A 89 -16.39 10.45 -18.72
N TYR A 90 -16.75 11.74 -18.72
CA TYR A 90 -18.14 12.18 -18.81
C TYR A 90 -18.66 12.26 -20.25
N SER A 91 -17.78 12.27 -21.25
CA SER A 91 -18.18 12.38 -22.66
C SER A 91 -18.14 11.06 -23.42
N ASN A 92 -17.58 10.01 -22.82
CA ASN A 92 -17.41 8.71 -23.46
C ASN A 92 -17.62 7.57 -22.45
N ALA A 93 -18.71 6.82 -22.63
CA ALA A 93 -19.09 5.72 -21.76
C ALA A 93 -18.08 4.57 -21.76
N ASP A 94 -17.41 4.30 -22.88
CA ASP A 94 -16.39 3.24 -22.96
C ASP A 94 -15.15 3.60 -22.15
N GLU A 95 -14.75 4.87 -22.16
CA GLU A 95 -13.65 5.38 -21.34
C GLU A 95 -14.01 5.36 -19.85
N ALA A 96 -15.24 5.73 -19.48
CA ALA A 96 -15.73 5.61 -18.11
C ALA A 96 -15.72 4.15 -17.63
N LYS A 97 -16.18 3.23 -18.48
CA LYS A 97 -16.24 1.80 -18.16
C LYS A 97 -14.83 1.23 -18.00
N LYS A 98 -13.90 1.61 -18.88
CA LYS A 98 -12.50 1.22 -18.78
C LYS A 98 -11.89 1.73 -17.47
N TRP A 99 -12.04 3.01 -17.16
CA TRP A 99 -11.57 3.61 -15.92
C TRP A 99 -12.09 2.88 -14.68
N ARG A 100 -13.40 2.59 -14.63
CA ARG A 100 -14.02 1.82 -13.55
C ARG A 100 -13.40 0.42 -13.43
N ASN A 101 -13.30 -0.32 -14.53
CA ASN A 101 -12.75 -1.68 -14.51
C ASN A 101 -11.27 -1.71 -14.11
N ASP A 102 -10.51 -0.71 -14.56
CA ASP A 102 -9.08 -0.55 -14.24
C ASP A 102 -8.87 -0.33 -12.73
N ILE A 103 -9.80 0.31 -12.02
CA ILE A 103 -9.74 0.46 -10.56
C ILE A 103 -10.26 -0.80 -9.87
N LEU A 104 -11.38 -1.36 -10.36
CA LEU A 104 -12.05 -2.50 -9.77
C LEU A 104 -11.15 -3.74 -9.67
N GLN A 105 -10.21 -3.92 -10.60
CA GLN A 105 -9.26 -5.03 -10.57
C GLN A 105 -8.41 -5.08 -9.28
N TYR A 106 -8.21 -3.93 -8.62
CA TYR A 106 -7.46 -3.80 -7.37
C TYR A 106 -8.35 -3.90 -6.14
N ILE A 107 -9.51 -3.25 -6.16
CA ILE A 107 -10.32 -3.04 -4.94
C ILE A 107 -11.49 -4.03 -4.78
N HIS A 108 -11.74 -4.92 -5.75
CA HIS A 108 -12.85 -5.87 -5.65
C HIS A 108 -12.74 -6.72 -4.37
N PRO A 109 -13.82 -6.95 -3.60
CA PRO A 109 -13.76 -7.69 -2.34
C PRO A 109 -13.22 -9.13 -2.47
N ASP A 110 -13.41 -9.76 -3.63
CA ASP A 110 -12.86 -11.10 -3.90
C ASP A 110 -11.34 -11.10 -4.10
N ARG A 111 -10.72 -9.92 -4.30
CA ARG A 111 -9.28 -9.76 -4.58
C ARG A 111 -8.54 -9.01 -3.48
N SER A 112 -9.18 -8.00 -2.89
CA SER A 112 -8.62 -7.21 -1.80
C SER A 112 -9.14 -7.70 -0.45
N ASN A 113 -8.22 -8.01 0.46
CA ASN A 113 -8.54 -8.34 1.86
C ASN A 113 -8.77 -7.08 2.72
N HIS A 114 -8.78 -5.89 2.11
CA HIS A 114 -8.88 -4.65 2.86
C HIS A 114 -10.31 -4.47 3.41
N PRO A 115 -10.50 -4.12 4.70
CA PRO A 115 -11.83 -4.03 5.32
C PRO A 115 -12.79 -3.07 4.62
N LEU A 116 -12.25 -2.00 4.03
CA LEU A 116 -13.01 -0.97 3.31
C LEU A 116 -13.20 -1.25 1.80
N ALA A 117 -12.77 -2.40 1.28
CA ALA A 117 -12.87 -2.75 -0.13
C ALA A 117 -14.31 -2.64 -0.67
N LYS A 118 -15.29 -3.12 0.10
CA LYS A 118 -16.72 -3.04 -0.24
C LYS A 118 -17.20 -1.58 -0.32
N GLN A 119 -16.84 -0.76 0.65
CA GLN A 119 -17.21 0.67 0.65
C GLN A 119 -16.56 1.41 -0.52
N ALA A 120 -15.29 1.13 -0.81
CA ALA A 120 -14.59 1.71 -1.95
C ALA A 120 -15.24 1.31 -3.29
N CYS A 121 -15.66 0.04 -3.43
CA CYS A 121 -16.39 -0.40 -4.62
C CYS A 121 -17.72 0.36 -4.79
N GLN A 122 -18.48 0.55 -3.71
CA GLN A 122 -19.72 1.33 -3.76
C GLN A 122 -19.45 2.77 -4.21
N LYS A 123 -18.43 3.43 -3.65
CA LYS A 123 -18.01 4.77 -4.07
C LYS A 123 -17.57 4.84 -5.53
N LEU A 124 -16.87 3.81 -6.01
CA LEU A 124 -16.48 3.72 -7.42
C LEU A 124 -17.71 3.63 -8.35
N GLU A 125 -18.72 2.84 -7.98
CA GLU A 125 -19.98 2.76 -8.73
C GLU A 125 -20.76 4.08 -8.71
N GLU A 126 -20.74 4.83 -7.60
CA GLU A 126 -21.34 6.17 -7.55
C GLU A 126 -20.70 7.10 -8.59
N PHE A 127 -19.36 7.18 -8.62
CA PHE A 127 -18.65 7.98 -9.61
C PHE A 127 -18.94 7.54 -11.04
N TYR A 128 -18.93 6.24 -11.31
CA TYR A 128 -19.24 5.71 -12.65
C TYR A 128 -20.70 5.98 -13.05
N GLY A 129 -21.63 5.88 -12.11
CA GLY A 129 -23.03 6.25 -12.30
C GLY A 129 -23.18 7.72 -12.66
N ASP A 130 -22.47 8.62 -11.99
CA ASP A 130 -22.48 10.05 -12.30
C ASP A 130 -21.89 10.35 -13.68
N MET A 131 -20.90 9.58 -14.13
CA MET A 131 -20.31 9.72 -15.47
C MET A 131 -21.22 9.28 -16.61
N THR A 132 -22.11 8.31 -16.35
CA THR A 132 -22.94 7.67 -17.37
C THR A 132 -24.40 8.12 -17.37
N ARG A 133 -24.82 8.84 -16.32
CA ARG A 133 -26.15 9.46 -16.22
C ARG A 133 -26.21 10.89 -16.80
N GLY A 134 -25.07 11.51 -17.05
CA GLY A 134 -24.95 12.82 -17.70
C GLY A 134 -25.04 12.72 -19.22
#